data_AF-A0A1X9HEJ8-F1
#
_entry.id   AF-A0A1X9HEJ8-F1
#
_cell.length_a   1.000
_cell.length_b   1.000
_cell.length_c   1.000
_cell.angle_alpha   90.00
_cell.angle_beta   90.00
_cell.angle_gamma   90.00
#
_symmetry.space_group_name_H-M   'P 1'
#
loop_
_entity.id
_entity.type
_entity.pdbx_description
1 polymer ?
#
loop_
_entity_poly.entity_id
_entity_poly.type
_entity_poly.pdbx_seq_one_letter_code
_entity_poly.pdbx_strand_id
1 'polypeptide(L)'
;MATWKSLTLQDAASPLMEQLIMFHNHALLILLMITVMVGYLMGTLFFNKYNYRFLLENQMIEIIWTIAPAITLIFIALPSLQLLYLLDEINNPMISMKSIGHQWYWSYEYSDFKKLEFDSYMIPMNEMKPNNFRLLDVDNRTILPYNSQIRMLITAADVIHSWTIPALSVKIDATPGRLNQISFLMNRTGLFFGQCSEICGANHSFMPIVIESISMKYFIKWMNSN
;
A
#
# COMPACT_ATOMS: atom_id res chain seq x y z
N MET A 1 9.31 -7.70 0.82
CA MET A 1 9.86 -6.59 0.01
C MET A 1 9.79 -6.96 -1.46
N ALA A 2 9.89 -5.97 -2.36
CA ALA A 2 9.97 -6.24 -3.80
C ALA A 2 11.24 -7.04 -4.13
N THR A 3 11.10 -8.00 -5.04
CA THR A 3 12.19 -8.84 -5.52
C THR A 3 12.57 -8.45 -6.94
N TRP A 4 13.76 -8.86 -7.38
CA TRP A 4 14.23 -8.59 -8.74
C TRP A 4 13.28 -9.19 -9.76
N LYS A 5 12.92 -8.41 -10.78
CA LYS A 5 11.98 -8.81 -11.86
C LYS A 5 10.58 -9.17 -11.35
N SER A 6 10.14 -8.68 -10.19
CA SER A 6 8.75 -8.85 -9.74
C SER A 6 7.80 -8.10 -10.68
N LEU A 7 6.82 -8.81 -11.25
CA LEU A 7 5.75 -8.23 -12.08
C LEU A 7 4.45 -8.01 -11.31
N THR A 8 4.30 -8.68 -10.18
CA THR A 8 3.10 -8.66 -9.35
C THR A 8 3.29 -7.77 -8.11
N LEU A 9 2.20 -7.53 -7.39
CA LEU A 9 2.24 -6.95 -6.06
C LEU A 9 3.10 -7.81 -5.11
N GLN A 10 3.62 -7.19 -4.05
CA GLN A 10 4.33 -7.92 -2.99
C GLN A 10 3.37 -8.88 -2.29
N ASP A 11 3.90 -10.01 -1.81
CA ASP A 11 3.13 -10.95 -1.01
C ASP A 11 2.47 -10.27 0.19
N ALA A 12 1.17 -10.47 0.32
CA ALA A 12 0.39 -9.92 1.41
C ALA A 12 0.92 -10.35 2.79
N ALA A 13 0.80 -9.45 3.75
CA ALA A 13 1.08 -9.70 5.15
C ALA A 13 -0.07 -9.27 6.07
N SER A 14 -1.19 -8.79 5.50
CA SER A 14 -2.43 -8.47 6.19
C SER A 14 -3.63 -9.06 5.44
N PRO A 15 -4.75 -9.38 6.11
CA PRO A 15 -5.96 -9.87 5.45
C PRO A 15 -6.50 -8.87 4.41
N LEU A 16 -6.36 -7.58 4.70
CA LEU A 16 -6.78 -6.49 3.81
C LEU A 16 -5.96 -6.46 2.52
N MET A 17 -4.64 -6.67 2.59
CA MET A 17 -3.80 -6.75 1.40
C MET A 17 -4.15 -7.97 0.54
N GLU A 18 -4.54 -9.10 1.14
CA GLU A 18 -5.04 -10.26 0.39
C GLU A 18 -6.32 -9.92 -0.40
N GLN A 19 -7.28 -9.23 0.24
CA GLN A 19 -8.49 -8.77 -0.44
C GLN A 19 -8.19 -7.75 -1.56
N LEU A 20 -7.24 -6.85 -1.35
CA LEU A 20 -6.79 -5.91 -2.37
C LEU A 20 -6.14 -6.61 -3.57
N ILE A 21 -5.34 -7.65 -3.35
CA ILE A 21 -4.77 -8.46 -4.45
C ILE A 21 -5.89 -9.15 -5.23
N MET A 22 -6.90 -9.71 -4.55
CA MET A 22 -8.05 -10.33 -5.21
C MET A 22 -8.86 -9.32 -6.03
N PHE A 23 -9.12 -8.13 -5.47
CA PHE A 23 -9.79 -7.04 -6.18
C PHE A 23 -8.97 -6.56 -7.39
N HIS A 24 -7.66 -6.38 -7.22
CA HIS A 24 -6.75 -6.02 -8.30
C HIS A 24 -6.83 -7.05 -9.44
N ASN A 25 -6.79 -8.34 -9.14
CA ASN A 25 -6.85 -9.40 -10.15
C ASN A 25 -8.20 -9.42 -10.87
N HIS A 26 -9.31 -9.19 -10.16
CA HIS A 26 -10.65 -9.06 -10.75
C HIS A 26 -10.72 -7.87 -11.72
N ALA A 27 -10.23 -6.70 -11.31
CA ALA A 27 -10.19 -5.51 -12.16
C ALA A 27 -9.27 -5.72 -13.38
N LEU A 28 -8.08 -6.31 -13.17
CA LEU A 28 -7.13 -6.59 -14.23
C LEU A 28 -7.69 -7.58 -15.26
N LEU A 29 -8.44 -8.59 -14.83
CA LEU A 29 -9.13 -9.52 -15.73
C LEU A 29 -10.13 -8.80 -16.64
N ILE A 30 -10.96 -7.91 -16.08
CA ILE A 30 -11.93 -7.12 -16.86
C ILE A 30 -11.20 -6.21 -17.85
N LEU A 31 -10.15 -5.50 -17.40
CA LEU A 31 -9.34 -4.64 -18.26
C LEU A 31 -8.69 -5.45 -19.40
N LEU A 32 -8.12 -6.62 -19.10
CA LEU A 32 -7.53 -7.49 -20.11
C LEU A 32 -8.56 -7.91 -21.16
N MET A 33 -9.75 -8.34 -20.73
CA MET A 33 -10.84 -8.70 -21.65
C MET A 33 -11.20 -7.54 -22.60
N ILE A 34 -11.34 -6.32 -22.07
CA ILE A 34 -11.64 -5.12 -22.86
C ILE A 34 -10.48 -4.84 -23.84
N THR A 35 -9.23 -4.85 -23.37
CA THR A 35 -8.06 -4.57 -24.23
C THR A 35 -7.90 -5.58 -25.35
N VAL A 36 -8.13 -6.88 -25.08
CA VAL A 36 -8.06 -7.94 -26.09
C VAL A 36 -9.20 -7.80 -27.08
N MET A 37 -10.43 -7.51 -26.62
CA MET A 37 -11.59 -7.28 -27.49
C MET A 37 -11.36 -6.09 -28.42
N VAL A 38 -10.96 -4.93 -27.88
CA VAL A 38 -10.69 -3.72 -28.69
C VAL A 38 -9.50 -3.95 -29.62
N GLY A 39 -8.42 -4.57 -29.13
CA GLY A 39 -7.26 -4.92 -29.94
C GLY A 39 -7.61 -5.86 -31.09
N TYR A 40 -8.46 -6.84 -30.85
CA TYR A 40 -8.97 -7.75 -31.89
C TYR A 40 -9.81 -6.98 -32.93
N LEU A 41 -10.78 -6.16 -32.50
CA LEU A 41 -11.61 -5.37 -33.42
C LEU A 41 -10.75 -4.46 -34.30
N MET A 42 -9.84 -3.69 -33.70
CA MET A 42 -8.91 -2.84 -34.44
C MET A 42 -8.00 -3.64 -35.37
N GLY A 43 -7.52 -4.80 -34.93
CA GLY A 43 -6.72 -5.73 -35.74
C GLY A 43 -7.45 -6.20 -36.99
N THR A 44 -8.73 -6.57 -36.86
CA THR A 44 -9.53 -7.02 -38.01
C THR A 44 -9.78 -5.95 -39.05
N LEU A 45 -9.87 -4.68 -38.65
CA LEU A 45 -10.06 -3.55 -39.57
C LEU A 45 -8.88 -3.39 -40.54
N PHE A 46 -7.65 -3.68 -40.11
CA PHE A 46 -6.47 -3.58 -41.00
C PHE A 46 -6.49 -4.58 -42.16
N PHE A 47 -7.12 -5.74 -41.98
CA PHE A 47 -7.15 -6.81 -42.99
C PHE A 47 -8.47 -6.86 -43.76
N ASN A 48 -9.45 -6.01 -43.41
CA ASN A 48 -10.75 -6.00 -44.07
C ASN A 48 -10.67 -5.28 -45.42
N LYS A 49 -11.07 -5.98 -46.50
CA LYS A 49 -11.12 -5.43 -47.87
C LYS A 49 -12.49 -4.88 -48.25
N TYR A 50 -13.54 -5.21 -47.50
CA TYR A 50 -14.90 -4.77 -47.78
C TYR A 50 -15.11 -3.34 -47.31
N ASN A 51 -15.79 -2.54 -48.12
CA ASN A 51 -16.10 -1.15 -47.81
C ASN A 51 -17.61 -0.94 -47.73
N TYR A 52 -18.08 -0.31 -46.66
CA TYR A 52 -19.48 0.07 -46.50
C TYR A 52 -19.58 1.54 -46.06
N ARG A 53 -19.77 2.43 -47.05
CA ARG A 53 -19.74 3.90 -46.85
C ARG A 53 -21.08 4.51 -46.43
N PHE A 54 -22.17 3.75 -46.52
CA PHE A 54 -23.51 4.26 -46.25
C PHE A 54 -23.93 4.13 -44.79
N LEU A 55 -23.07 3.59 -43.91
CA LEU A 55 -23.30 3.56 -42.47
C LEU A 55 -22.97 4.93 -41.86
N LEU A 56 -23.97 5.79 -41.70
CA LEU A 56 -23.83 7.09 -41.05
C LEU A 56 -24.19 7.02 -39.56
N GLU A 57 -25.26 6.30 -39.22
CA GLU A 57 -25.75 6.15 -37.85
C GLU A 57 -26.32 4.74 -37.63
N ASN A 58 -26.26 4.26 -36.40
CA ASN A 58 -26.97 3.05 -35.98
C ASN A 58 -27.25 3.09 -34.48
N GLN A 59 -28.41 3.61 -34.10
CA GLN A 59 -28.79 3.78 -32.69
C GLN A 59 -28.65 2.49 -31.85
N MET A 60 -28.88 1.32 -32.47
CA MET A 60 -28.79 0.05 -31.75
C MET A 60 -27.37 -0.25 -31.27
N ILE A 61 -26.33 0.04 -32.07
CA ILE A 61 -24.94 -0.19 -31.62
C ILE A 61 -24.52 0.82 -30.55
N GLU A 62 -25.02 2.05 -30.64
CA GLU A 62 -24.75 3.09 -29.65
C GLU A 62 -25.30 2.74 -28.28
N ILE A 63 -26.53 2.21 -28.24
CA ILE A 63 -27.15 1.71 -27.02
C ILE A 63 -26.32 0.57 -26.43
N ILE A 64 -25.88 -0.39 -27.26
CA ILE A 64 -25.09 -1.54 -26.80
C ILE A 64 -23.76 -1.09 -26.19
N TRP A 65 -22.97 -0.26 -26.88
CA TRP A 65 -21.67 0.18 -26.36
C TRP A 65 -21.78 1.19 -25.21
N THR A 66 -22.96 1.72 -24.92
CA THR A 66 -23.19 2.61 -23.78
C THR A 66 -23.58 1.80 -22.54
N ILE A 67 -24.49 0.84 -22.70
CA ILE A 67 -24.95 -0.02 -21.60
C ILE A 67 -23.87 -1.01 -21.17
N ALA A 68 -23.12 -1.61 -22.12
CA ALA A 68 -22.12 -2.62 -21.79
C ALA A 68 -21.02 -2.07 -20.85
N PRO A 69 -20.38 -0.92 -21.11
CA PRO A 69 -19.43 -0.32 -20.17
C PRO A 69 -20.05 0.04 -18.83
N ALA A 70 -21.28 0.58 -18.81
CA ALA A 70 -21.97 0.91 -17.57
C ALA A 70 -22.13 -0.32 -16.66
N ILE A 71 -22.53 -1.46 -17.22
CA ILE A 71 -22.61 -2.73 -16.49
C ILE A 71 -21.22 -3.20 -16.01
N THR A 72 -20.19 -3.12 -16.86
CA THR A 72 -18.82 -3.50 -16.44
C THR A 72 -18.30 -2.66 -15.28
N LEU A 73 -18.62 -1.36 -15.24
CA LEU A 73 -18.24 -0.48 -14.14
C LEU A 73 -18.92 -0.87 -12.83
N ILE A 74 -20.18 -1.32 -12.87
CA ILE A 74 -20.88 -1.84 -11.67
C ILE A 74 -20.15 -3.06 -11.10
N PHE A 75 -19.71 -3.98 -11.96
CA PHE A 75 -18.96 -5.17 -11.55
C PHE A 75 -17.58 -4.87 -10.93
N ILE A 76 -16.98 -3.71 -11.25
CA ILE A 76 -15.75 -3.24 -10.60
C ILE A 76 -16.09 -2.48 -9.31
N ALA A 77 -17.11 -1.62 -9.34
CA ALA A 77 -17.44 -0.73 -8.24
C ALA A 77 -17.96 -1.46 -6.99
N LEU A 78 -18.78 -2.50 -7.14
CA LEU A 78 -19.34 -3.24 -6.00
C LEU A 78 -18.27 -3.84 -5.06
N PRO A 79 -17.32 -4.68 -5.53
CA PRO A 79 -16.27 -5.20 -4.67
C PRO A 79 -15.32 -4.10 -4.18
N SER A 80 -15.10 -3.04 -4.97
CA SER A 80 -14.28 -1.89 -4.57
C SER A 80 -14.86 -1.15 -3.36
N LEU A 81 -16.16 -0.84 -3.40
CA LEU A 81 -16.84 -0.14 -2.31
C LEU A 81 -16.92 -1.02 -1.05
N GLN A 82 -17.21 -2.31 -1.20
CA GLN A 82 -17.19 -3.23 -0.06
C GLN A 82 -15.83 -3.20 0.66
N LEU A 83 -14.74 -3.25 -0.10
CA LEU A 83 -13.38 -3.21 0.45
C LEU A 83 -13.04 -1.86 1.08
N LEU A 84 -13.51 -0.75 0.51
CA LEU A 84 -13.36 0.58 1.07
C LEU A 84 -13.96 0.67 2.48
N TYR A 85 -15.18 0.16 2.67
CA TYR A 85 -15.82 0.16 3.99
C TYR A 85 -15.12 -0.78 4.98
N LEU A 86 -14.61 -1.93 4.53
CA LEU A 86 -13.81 -2.83 5.39
C LEU A 86 -12.48 -2.20 5.85
N LEU A 87 -11.87 -1.34 5.01
CA LEU A 87 -10.64 -0.63 5.36
C LEU A 87 -10.87 0.49 6.38
N ASP A 88 -12.03 1.14 6.33
CA ASP A 88 -12.38 2.25 7.23
C ASP A 88 -12.93 1.79 8.58
N GLU A 89 -13.29 0.50 8.72
CA GLU A 89 -13.81 -0.05 9.97
C GLU A 89 -12.74 -0.02 11.07
N ILE A 90 -12.97 0.83 12.08
CA ILE A 90 -12.05 0.96 13.23
C ILE A 90 -12.31 -0.17 14.21
N ASN A 91 -11.52 -1.23 14.10
CA ASN A 91 -11.47 -2.29 15.10
C ASN A 91 -10.88 -1.79 16.41
N ASN A 92 -11.30 -2.38 17.54
CA ASN A 92 -10.71 -2.15 18.86
C ASN A 92 -9.22 -2.54 18.85
N PRO A 93 -8.28 -1.58 18.82
CA PRO A 93 -6.86 -1.90 18.70
C PRO A 93 -6.31 -2.32 20.05
N MET A 94 -5.37 -3.26 20.02
CA MET A 94 -4.65 -3.71 21.20
C MET A 94 -3.46 -2.80 21.52
N ILE A 95 -2.89 -2.15 20.48
CA ILE A 95 -1.70 -1.31 20.58
C ILE A 95 -1.90 -0.08 19.70
N SER A 96 -1.61 1.09 20.24
CA SER A 96 -1.49 2.34 19.50
C SER A 96 -0.03 2.80 19.46
N MET A 97 0.40 3.26 18.30
CA MET A 97 1.70 3.90 18.13
C MET A 97 1.59 5.11 17.21
N LYS A 98 2.46 6.09 17.41
CA LYS A 98 2.57 7.26 16.54
C LYS A 98 3.81 7.15 15.67
N SER A 99 3.68 7.56 14.41
CA SER A 99 4.78 7.80 13.50
C SER A 99 4.78 9.28 13.10
N ILE A 100 5.93 9.92 13.20
CA ILE A 100 6.12 11.33 12.86
C ILE A 100 7.17 11.42 11.75
N GLY A 101 6.79 12.00 10.61
CA GLY A 101 7.70 12.28 9.51
C GLY A 101 8.52 13.54 9.73
N HIS A 102 9.83 13.46 9.44
CA HIS A 102 10.79 14.56 9.46
C HIS A 102 11.67 14.52 8.20
N GLN A 103 12.31 15.62 7.85
CA GLN A 103 13.37 15.70 6.84
C GLN A 103 14.70 15.21 7.45
N TRP A 104 15.21 14.02 7.16
CA TRP A 104 14.67 12.93 6.33
C TRP A 104 14.79 11.60 7.09
N TYR A 105 13.88 11.41 8.05
CA TYR A 105 13.81 10.24 8.92
C TYR A 105 12.40 10.12 9.51
N TRP A 106 12.14 9.00 10.19
CA TRP A 106 10.88 8.79 10.91
C TRP A 106 11.16 8.68 12.40
N SER A 107 10.35 9.33 13.24
CA SER A 107 10.33 9.05 14.67
C SER A 107 9.08 8.24 15.04
N TYR A 108 9.23 7.36 16.02
CA TYR A 108 8.16 6.50 16.50
C TYR A 108 7.94 6.70 17.98
N GLU A 109 6.68 6.83 18.39
CA GLU A 109 6.29 6.94 19.80
C GLU A 109 5.34 5.80 20.17
N TYR A 110 5.68 5.08 21.22
CA TYR A 110 4.80 4.13 21.88
C TYR A 110 4.31 4.80 23.15
N SER A 111 3.02 5.11 23.26
CA SER A 111 2.48 5.87 24.39
C SER A 111 1.66 5.03 25.37
N ASP A 112 1.17 3.86 24.95
CA ASP A 112 0.15 3.11 25.68
C ASP A 112 0.66 2.45 26.97
N PHE A 113 1.96 2.11 27.02
CA PHE A 113 2.54 1.38 28.15
C PHE A 113 3.64 2.18 28.86
N LYS A 114 4.64 2.63 28.08
CA LYS A 114 5.80 3.40 28.52
C LYS A 114 6.08 4.41 27.42
N LYS A 115 6.39 5.66 27.77
CA LYS A 115 6.77 6.72 26.82
C LYS A 115 8.12 6.39 26.18
N LEU A 116 8.10 5.47 25.23
CA LEU A 116 9.26 5.09 24.44
C LEU A 116 9.19 5.87 23.14
N GLU A 117 10.25 6.62 22.85
CA GLU A 117 10.43 7.34 21.60
C GLU A 117 11.81 7.02 21.03
N PHE A 118 11.90 6.90 19.70
CA PHE A 118 13.17 6.78 19.01
C PHE A 118 13.05 7.24 17.55
N ASP A 119 14.20 7.62 17.00
CA ASP A 119 14.34 7.97 15.59
C ASP A 119 14.83 6.77 14.79
N SER A 120 14.43 6.72 13.52
CA SER A 120 14.74 5.67 12.56
C SER A 120 15.32 6.30 11.29
N TYR A 121 16.63 6.16 11.12
CA TYR A 121 17.41 6.66 9.99
C TYR A 121 17.83 5.53 9.07
N MET A 122 17.95 5.82 7.78
CA MET A 122 18.55 4.90 6.82
C MET A 122 20.01 4.61 7.18
N ILE A 123 20.41 3.34 7.19
CA ILE A 123 21.82 2.99 7.39
C ILE A 123 22.65 3.50 6.19
N PRO A 124 23.70 4.31 6.42
CA PRO A 124 24.58 4.77 5.35
C PRO A 124 25.27 3.61 4.64
N MET A 125 25.54 3.77 3.34
CA MET A 125 26.15 2.71 2.51
C MET A 125 27.48 2.20 3.08
N ASN A 126 28.27 3.08 3.71
CA ASN A 126 29.57 2.77 4.28
C ASN A 126 29.49 1.95 5.58
N GLU A 127 28.33 1.92 6.24
CA GLU A 127 28.08 1.23 7.51
C GLU A 127 27.24 -0.05 7.33
N MET A 128 26.81 -0.34 6.10
CA MET A 128 25.99 -1.51 5.81
C MET A 128 26.75 -2.81 6.04
N LYS A 129 26.10 -3.75 6.72
CA LYS A 129 26.56 -5.13 6.85
C LYS A 129 26.21 -5.91 5.57
N PRO A 130 26.87 -7.04 5.27
CA PRO A 130 26.61 -7.83 4.07
C PRO A 130 25.15 -8.28 3.88
N ASN A 131 24.38 -8.39 4.96
CA ASN A 131 22.97 -8.81 4.93
C ASN A 131 21.98 -7.64 4.82
N ASN A 132 22.46 -6.40 4.77
CA ASN A 132 21.59 -5.23 4.68
C ASN A 132 21.11 -4.97 3.25
N PHE A 133 19.89 -4.45 3.14
CA PHE A 133 19.31 -3.99 1.90
C PHE A 133 19.59 -2.51 1.70
N ARG A 134 20.30 -2.21 0.61
CA ARG A 134 20.60 -0.84 0.18
C ARG A 134 19.34 0.02 0.09
N LEU A 135 19.37 1.19 0.72
CA LEU A 135 18.28 2.18 0.81
C LEU A 135 17.03 1.74 1.59
N LEU A 136 17.02 0.56 2.19
CA LEU A 136 15.83 0.01 2.83
C LEU A 136 16.02 -0.24 4.33
N ASP A 137 17.21 -0.70 4.74
CA ASP A 137 17.46 -0.91 6.16
C ASP A 137 17.65 0.40 6.92
N VAL A 138 17.20 0.36 8.17
CA VAL A 138 17.27 1.45 9.15
C VAL A 138 18.06 1.00 10.38
N ASP A 139 18.60 1.96 11.11
CA ASP A 139 19.30 1.75 12.38
C ASP A 139 18.37 1.16 13.46
N ASN A 140 17.18 1.76 13.65
CA ASN A 140 16.17 1.36 14.60
C ASN A 140 14.89 0.97 13.87
N ARG A 141 14.50 -0.31 14.00
CA ARG A 141 13.28 -0.85 13.39
C ARG A 141 12.09 -0.62 14.31
N THR A 142 10.92 -0.39 13.71
CA THR A 142 9.66 -0.34 14.43
C THR A 142 9.21 -1.76 14.76
N ILE A 143 9.19 -2.12 16.03
CA ILE A 143 8.83 -3.47 16.45
C ILE A 143 7.33 -3.53 16.81
N LEU A 144 6.62 -4.50 16.23
CA LEU A 144 5.18 -4.67 16.42
C LEU A 144 4.82 -6.16 16.52
N PRO A 145 3.80 -6.54 17.31
CA PRO A 145 3.39 -7.93 17.41
C PRO A 145 2.47 -8.35 16.26
N TYR A 146 2.68 -9.55 15.70
CA TYR A 146 1.73 -10.16 14.76
C TYR A 146 0.43 -10.60 15.46
N ASN A 147 -0.63 -10.86 14.67
CA ASN A 147 -1.97 -11.25 15.12
C ASN A 147 -2.57 -10.31 16.18
N SER A 148 -2.18 -9.04 16.16
CA SER A 148 -2.70 -8.00 17.05
C SER A 148 -3.20 -6.85 16.19
N GLN A 149 -4.37 -6.30 16.53
CA GLN A 149 -4.89 -5.11 15.86
C GLN A 149 -4.09 -3.89 16.31
N ILE A 150 -3.42 -3.24 15.37
CA ILE A 150 -2.55 -2.09 15.62
C ILE A 150 -3.23 -0.85 15.09
N ARG A 151 -3.29 0.20 15.91
CA ARG A 151 -3.66 1.55 15.48
C ARG A 151 -2.38 2.36 15.28
N MET A 152 -2.21 2.90 14.09
CA MET A 152 -1.11 3.80 13.79
C MET A 152 -1.65 5.21 13.60
N LEU A 153 -1.06 6.15 14.32
CA LEU A 153 -1.31 7.58 14.23
C LEU A 153 -0.16 8.22 13.46
N ILE A 154 -0.43 8.93 12.39
CA ILE A 154 0.57 9.37 11.42
C ILE A 154 0.45 10.90 11.27
N THR A 155 1.56 11.60 11.46
CA THR A 155 1.66 13.06 11.34
C THR A 155 3.07 13.45 10.89
N ALA A 156 3.32 14.72 10.63
CA ALA A 156 4.65 15.23 10.32
C ALA A 156 4.98 16.45 11.17
N ALA A 157 6.28 16.68 11.38
CA ALA A 157 6.78 17.83 12.12
C ALA A 157 7.15 19.02 11.22
N ASP A 158 7.38 18.79 9.92
CA ASP A 158 7.91 19.80 9.00
C ASP A 158 7.08 19.95 7.70
N VAL A 159 7.32 19.12 6.69
CA VAL A 159 6.64 19.09 5.40
C VAL A 159 5.74 17.87 5.30
N ILE A 160 5.05 17.70 4.18
CA ILE A 160 4.24 16.50 3.96
C ILE A 160 5.16 15.32 3.66
N HIS A 161 4.85 14.17 4.28
CA HIS A 161 5.44 12.88 3.97
C HIS A 161 4.31 11.86 3.75
N SER A 162 4.63 10.61 3.45
CA SER A 162 3.64 9.52 3.42
C SER A 162 4.27 8.27 3.99
N TRP A 163 3.67 7.74 5.05
CA TRP A 163 4.10 6.50 5.69
C TRP A 163 3.46 5.32 4.96
N THR A 164 4.29 4.45 4.39
CA THR A 164 3.83 3.40 3.47
C THR A 164 4.52 2.07 3.74
N ILE A 165 3.73 1.00 3.90
CA ILE A 165 4.21 -0.40 3.89
C ILE A 165 3.36 -1.19 2.88
N PRO A 166 3.87 -1.45 1.67
CA PRO A 166 3.08 -2.08 0.60
C PRO A 166 2.54 -3.46 0.96
N ALA A 167 3.33 -4.30 1.65
CA ALA A 167 2.91 -5.66 2.02
C ALA A 167 1.72 -5.69 3.01
N LEU A 168 1.46 -4.58 3.71
CA LEU A 168 0.35 -4.43 4.64
C LEU A 168 -0.81 -3.62 4.06
N SER A 169 -0.73 -3.22 2.79
CA SER A 169 -1.67 -2.29 2.14
C SER A 169 -1.83 -0.94 2.85
N VAL A 170 -0.79 -0.49 3.56
CA VAL A 170 -0.84 0.81 4.26
C VAL A 170 -0.11 1.85 3.45
N LYS A 171 -0.80 2.95 3.13
CA LYS A 171 -0.23 4.20 2.66
C LYS A 171 -1.07 5.33 3.24
N ILE A 172 -0.49 6.16 4.10
CA ILE A 172 -1.17 7.29 4.71
C ILE A 172 -0.23 8.49 4.75
N ASP A 173 -0.76 9.64 4.31
CA ASP A 173 -0.01 10.88 4.32
C ASP A 173 0.21 11.37 5.76
N ALA A 174 1.43 11.81 6.01
CA ALA A 174 1.86 12.43 7.24
C ALA A 174 1.88 13.94 6.99
N THR A 175 0.86 14.63 7.51
CA THR A 175 0.63 16.06 7.24
C THR A 175 0.84 16.88 8.50
N PRO A 176 1.66 17.95 8.48
CA PRO A 176 1.85 18.80 9.64
C PRO A 176 0.53 19.39 10.14
N GLY A 177 0.32 19.34 11.46
CA GLY A 177 -0.91 19.85 12.09
C GLY A 177 -2.14 18.94 11.96
N ARG A 178 -2.02 17.75 11.38
CA ARG A 178 -3.12 16.77 11.28
C ARG A 178 -2.65 15.37 11.69
N LEU A 179 -3.44 14.72 12.54
CA LEU A 179 -3.20 13.36 13.01
C LEU A 179 -4.08 12.38 12.21
N ASN A 180 -3.51 11.73 11.21
CA ASN A 180 -4.21 10.68 10.48
C ASN A 180 -4.15 9.37 11.26
N GLN A 181 -5.17 8.53 11.11
CA GLN A 181 -5.25 7.23 11.76
C GLN A 181 -5.45 6.15 10.71
N ILE A 182 -4.78 5.01 10.90
CA ILE A 182 -5.11 3.76 10.21
C ILE A 182 -5.03 2.60 11.18
N SER A 183 -5.81 1.55 10.92
CA SER A 183 -5.68 0.29 11.64
C SER A 183 -5.24 -0.83 10.69
N PHE A 184 -4.37 -1.71 11.17
CA PHE A 184 -3.93 -2.88 10.40
C PHE A 184 -3.57 -4.04 11.33
N LEU A 185 -3.47 -5.22 10.73
CA LEU A 185 -3.07 -6.45 11.40
C LEU A 185 -2.04 -7.18 10.53
N MET A 186 -1.02 -7.74 11.17
CA MET A 186 0.00 -8.55 10.50
C MET A 186 -0.27 -10.04 10.74
N ASN A 187 -0.42 -10.83 9.68
CA ASN A 187 -0.72 -12.27 9.76
C ASN A 187 0.51 -13.16 9.98
N ARG A 188 1.72 -12.61 9.79
CA ARG A 188 2.97 -13.38 9.86
C ARG A 188 4.11 -12.58 10.48
N THR A 189 5.09 -13.31 11.01
CA THR A 189 6.37 -12.75 11.47
C THR A 189 7.27 -12.37 10.29
N GLY A 190 8.20 -11.45 10.52
CA GLY A 190 9.21 -11.06 9.54
C GLY A 190 9.48 -9.56 9.49
N LEU A 191 10.26 -9.15 8.49
CA LEU A 191 10.57 -7.75 8.22
C LEU A 191 9.72 -7.25 7.04
N PHE A 192 8.99 -6.17 7.25
CA PHE A 192 8.23 -5.48 6.23
C PHE A 192 8.85 -4.12 5.94
N PHE A 193 9.12 -3.88 4.66
CA PHE A 193 9.84 -2.70 4.20
C PHE A 193 8.91 -1.75 3.47
N GLY A 194 9.19 -0.48 3.62
CA GLY A 194 8.47 0.63 3.01
C GLY A 194 9.38 1.83 2.79
N GLN A 195 8.84 2.85 2.12
CA GLN A 195 9.53 4.10 1.84
C GLN A 195 8.55 5.27 1.91
N CYS A 196 9.07 6.48 2.16
CA CYS A 196 8.27 7.68 2.01
C CYS A 196 7.68 7.77 0.60
N SER A 197 6.37 7.97 0.50
CA SER A 197 5.63 7.97 -0.78
C SER A 197 5.03 9.32 -1.15
N GLU A 198 5.55 10.41 -0.56
CA GLU A 198 5.18 11.80 -0.83
C GLU A 198 6.43 12.67 -0.86
N ILE A 199 6.54 13.59 -1.83
CA ILE A 199 7.77 14.33 -2.09
C ILE A 199 8.11 15.30 -0.92
N CYS A 200 9.24 15.06 -0.26
CA CYS A 200 9.61 15.78 0.97
C CYS A 200 11.00 16.47 0.93
N GLY A 201 11.61 16.61 -0.25
CA GLY A 201 12.86 17.35 -0.46
C GLY A 201 14.05 16.48 -0.89
N ALA A 202 15.27 16.96 -0.62
CA ALA A 202 16.51 16.42 -1.21
C ALA A 202 16.74 14.92 -0.95
N ASN A 203 16.47 14.45 0.27
CA ASN A 203 16.67 13.05 0.64
C ASN A 203 15.35 12.27 0.73
N HIS A 204 14.34 12.65 -0.06
CA HIS A 204 13.05 11.95 -0.11
C HIS A 204 13.19 10.43 -0.34
N SER A 205 14.15 10.01 -1.17
CA SER A 205 14.41 8.59 -1.45
C SER A 205 15.17 7.83 -0.35
N PHE A 206 15.58 8.51 0.73
CA PHE A 206 16.52 7.99 1.73
C PHE A 206 15.96 7.97 3.16
N MET A 207 14.64 7.89 3.29
CA MET A 207 13.94 7.74 4.57
C MET A 207 13.00 6.52 4.55
N PRO A 208 13.57 5.30 4.53
CA PRO A 208 12.81 4.07 4.50
C PRO A 208 12.10 3.78 5.83
N ILE A 209 11.20 2.81 5.80
CA ILE A 209 10.42 2.35 6.94
C ILE A 209 10.65 0.84 7.04
N VAL A 210 10.96 0.35 8.24
CA VAL A 210 11.09 -1.08 8.50
C VAL A 210 10.29 -1.46 9.74
N ILE A 211 9.34 -2.37 9.55
CA ILE A 211 8.60 -3.01 10.64
C ILE A 211 9.17 -4.39 10.88
N GLU A 212 9.44 -4.70 12.14
CA GLU A 212 9.76 -6.04 12.59
C GLU A 212 8.58 -6.64 13.34
N SER A 213 7.97 -7.64 12.69
CA SER A 213 6.80 -8.36 13.17
C SER A 213 7.21 -9.58 13.99
N ILE A 214 6.96 -9.53 15.30
CA ILE A 214 7.41 -10.54 16.27
C ILE A 214 6.26 -11.06 17.14
N SER A 215 6.50 -12.09 17.96
CA SER A 215 5.46 -12.56 18.88
C SER A 215 5.24 -11.57 20.03
N MET A 216 4.00 -11.53 20.55
CA MET A 216 3.63 -10.66 21.68
C MET A 216 4.56 -10.83 22.90
N LYS A 217 5.03 -12.06 23.16
CA LYS A 217 5.97 -12.35 24.25
C LYS A 217 7.31 -11.61 24.07
N TYR A 218 7.87 -11.61 22.86
CA TYR A 218 9.11 -10.89 22.56
C TYR A 218 8.89 -9.38 22.51
N PHE A 219 7.73 -8.94 22.01
CA PHE A 219 7.33 -7.53 22.03
C PHE A 219 7.30 -6.97 23.45
N ILE A 220 6.62 -7.64 24.38
CA ILE A 220 6.58 -7.22 25.80
C ILE A 220 8.00 -7.20 26.40
N LYS A 221 8.84 -8.20 26.09
CA LYS A 221 10.22 -8.23 26.56
C LYS A 221 11.02 -7.02 26.05
N TRP A 222 10.87 -6.68 24.77
CA TRP A 222 11.54 -5.54 24.14
C TRP A 222 11.04 -4.20 24.71
N MET A 223 9.74 -4.06 24.95
CA MET A 223 9.15 -2.89 25.60
C MET A 223 9.64 -2.69 27.04
N ASN A 224 10.01 -3.77 27.74
CA ASN A 224 10.52 -3.67 29.11
C ASN A 224 12.02 -3.37 29.16
N SER A 225 12.79 -3.69 28.11
CA SER A 225 14.23 -3.44 28.06
C SER A 225 14.61 -2.03 27.61
N ASN A 226 13.69 -1.32 26.97
CA ASN A 226 13.87 0.06 26.50
C ASN A 226 12.93 0.98 27.29
#